data_AF-A0A062GDL6-F1
#
_entry.id   AF-A0A062GDL6-F1
#
_cell.length_a   1.000
_cell.length_b   1.000
_cell.length_c   1.000
_cell.angle_alpha   90.00
_cell.angle_beta   90.00
_cell.angle_gamma   90.00
#
_symmetry.space_group_name_H-M   'P 1'
#
loop_
_entity.id
_entity.type
_entity.pdbx_description
1 polymer ?
#
loop_
_entity_poly.entity_id
_entity_poly.type
_entity_poly.pdbx_seq_one_letter_code
_entity_poly.pdbx_strand_id
1 'polypeptide(L)'
;PKLFWKSADQFEISRGRTSSTLTIALPKELILEQRAELVQKLIDQFAGQYQFPYTAVIHNHPSEITGEDQPHLHLMYSERTISDDIERPPEQFFKQYRPKNPTQGGAQKLTADALGFGRNQIKVFREKTQELMNLFLEKYAPTKKVMVYGVDFPLIKIRSVAYLMTISIKNSGPNYRMYHKSLVGNFIALIQLFSLMLKLKKTQLKKLEIRTMLNFMARNMI
;
A
#
# COMPACT_ATOMS: atom_id res chain seq x y z
N PRO A 1 -14.69 -12.96 6.47
CA PRO A 1 -13.24 -12.93 6.12
C PRO A 1 -12.48 -14.25 6.31
N LYS A 2 -12.40 -14.82 7.53
CA LYS A 2 -11.59 -16.02 7.84
C LYS A 2 -11.91 -17.23 6.95
N LEU A 3 -13.20 -17.50 6.72
CA LEU A 3 -13.65 -18.60 5.86
C LEU A 3 -13.15 -18.45 4.42
N PHE A 4 -13.25 -17.25 3.85
CA PHE A 4 -12.76 -16.98 2.48
C PHE A 4 -11.27 -17.27 2.34
N TRP A 5 -10.44 -16.78 3.27
CA TRP A 5 -8.99 -17.01 3.21
C TRP A 5 -8.61 -18.47 3.43
N LYS A 6 -9.33 -19.19 4.29
CA LYS A 6 -9.18 -20.64 4.44
C LYS A 6 -9.50 -21.36 3.12
N SER A 7 -10.60 -20.99 2.47
CA SER A 7 -10.98 -21.55 1.17
C SER A 7 -9.97 -21.21 0.08
N ALA A 8 -9.42 -20.00 0.07
CA ALA A 8 -8.38 -19.61 -0.89
C ALA A 8 -7.12 -20.48 -0.72
N ASP A 9 -6.68 -20.70 0.52
CA ASP A 9 -5.53 -21.56 0.80
C ASP A 9 -5.79 -23.03 0.45
N GLN A 10 -7.04 -23.49 0.57
CA GLN A 10 -7.45 -24.88 0.30
C GLN A 10 -7.67 -25.18 -1.19
N PHE A 11 -8.32 -24.28 -1.93
CA PHE A 11 -8.86 -24.57 -3.28
C PHE A 11 -8.14 -23.85 -4.42
N GLU A 12 -7.27 -22.86 -4.13
CA GLU A 12 -6.44 -22.26 -5.16
C GLU A 12 -5.34 -23.23 -5.61
N ILE A 13 -5.06 -23.28 -6.92
CA ILE A 13 -4.04 -24.18 -7.49
C ILE A 13 -2.67 -23.90 -6.86
N SER A 14 -1.77 -24.88 -6.74
CA SER A 14 -0.50 -24.78 -5.98
C SER A 14 0.50 -23.67 -6.38
N ARG A 15 0.32 -23.01 -7.52
CA ARG A 15 1.11 -21.83 -7.96
C ARG A 15 0.27 -20.56 -8.11
N GLY A 16 -0.99 -20.63 -7.69
CA GLY A 16 -1.95 -19.55 -7.77
C GLY A 16 -1.71 -18.55 -6.66
N ARG A 17 -1.83 -17.26 -7.00
CA ARG A 17 -1.84 -16.19 -6.01
C ARG A 17 -3.15 -16.22 -5.22
N THR A 18 -3.09 -16.51 -3.92
CA THR A 18 -4.26 -16.48 -3.03
C THR A 18 -4.60 -15.05 -2.64
N SER A 19 -3.58 -14.21 -2.45
CA SER A 19 -3.77 -12.80 -2.15
C SER A 19 -2.61 -11.91 -2.62
N SER A 20 -2.91 -10.63 -2.72
CA SER A 20 -1.97 -9.52 -2.82
C SER A 20 -2.17 -8.64 -1.60
N THR A 21 -1.08 -8.12 -1.04
CA THR A 21 -1.12 -7.25 0.15
C THR A 21 -0.43 -5.94 -0.16
N LEU A 22 -1.13 -4.83 0.12
CA LEU A 22 -0.58 -3.49 0.09
C LEU A 22 -0.33 -3.04 1.52
N THR A 23 0.88 -2.53 1.78
CA THR A 23 1.18 -1.85 3.02
C THR A 23 1.45 -0.38 2.72
N ILE A 24 0.64 0.50 3.30
CA ILE A 24 0.62 1.94 2.99
C ILE A 24 0.80 2.72 4.29
N ALA A 25 1.91 3.45 4.42
CA ALA A 25 2.08 4.39 5.53
C ALA A 25 1.06 5.54 5.43
N LEU A 26 0.37 5.86 6.52
CA LEU A 26 -0.67 6.88 6.56
C LEU A 26 -0.15 8.18 7.21
N PRO A 27 -0.71 9.35 6.88
CA PRO A 27 -0.27 10.59 7.49
C PRO A 27 -0.66 10.64 8.98
N LYS A 28 0.32 10.97 9.83
CA LYS A 28 0.11 11.12 11.28
C LYS A 28 -0.56 12.44 11.65
N GLU A 29 -0.53 13.41 10.74
CA GLU A 29 -1.18 14.71 10.85
C GLU A 29 -2.72 14.60 10.81
N LEU A 30 -3.26 13.50 10.26
CA LEU A 30 -4.70 13.24 10.24
C LEU A 30 -5.15 12.57 11.53
N ILE A 31 -6.30 12.99 12.06
CA ILE A 31 -6.96 12.30 13.19
C ILE A 31 -7.53 10.94 12.72
N LEU A 32 -7.99 10.12 13.67
CA LEU A 32 -8.44 8.75 13.40
C LEU A 32 -9.56 8.70 12.35
N GLU A 33 -10.55 9.58 12.46
CA GLU A 33 -11.73 9.63 11.60
C GLU A 33 -11.36 10.02 10.16
N GLN A 34 -10.52 11.05 10.00
CA GLN A 34 -10.00 11.49 8.70
C GLN A 34 -9.13 10.41 8.05
N ARG A 35 -8.35 9.70 8.86
CA ARG A 35 -7.51 8.59 8.40
C ARG A 35 -8.37 7.39 7.97
N ALA A 36 -9.46 7.10 8.68
CA ALA A 36 -10.41 6.06 8.30
C ALA A 36 -11.08 6.40 6.96
N GLU A 37 -11.47 7.67 6.75
CA GLU A 37 -12.02 8.14 5.47
C GLU A 37 -11.00 7.99 4.32
N LEU A 38 -9.74 8.38 4.53
CA LEU A 38 -8.65 8.17 3.56
C LEU A 38 -8.46 6.68 3.24
N VAL A 39 -8.45 5.83 4.27
CA VAL A 39 -8.31 4.37 4.11
C VAL A 39 -9.47 3.79 3.31
N GLN A 40 -10.71 4.21 3.55
CA GLN A 40 -11.85 3.77 2.75
C GLN A 40 -11.65 4.13 1.27
N LYS A 41 -11.20 5.35 0.96
CA LYS A 41 -10.89 5.75 -0.42
C LYS A 41 -9.79 4.90 -1.04
N LEU A 42 -8.72 4.60 -0.30
CA LEU A 42 -7.65 3.71 -0.78
C LEU A 42 -8.16 2.28 -1.03
N ILE A 43 -9.02 1.74 -0.15
CA ILE A 43 -9.66 0.43 -0.33
C ILE A 43 -10.53 0.42 -1.58
N ASP A 44 -11.35 1.45 -1.78
CA ASP A 44 -12.20 1.58 -2.97
C ASP A 44 -11.35 1.64 -4.24
N GLN A 45 -10.23 2.39 -4.22
CA GLN A 45 -9.31 2.48 -5.35
C GLN A 45 -8.59 1.16 -5.66
N PHE A 46 -8.18 0.38 -4.67
CA PHE A 46 -7.34 -0.80 -4.96
C PHE A 46 -8.08 -2.13 -4.96
N ALA A 47 -9.26 -2.19 -4.34
CA ALA A 47 -10.05 -3.41 -4.23
C ALA A 47 -11.53 -3.19 -4.59
N GLY A 48 -12.15 -2.13 -4.06
CA GLY A 48 -13.60 -1.91 -4.18
C GLY A 48 -14.08 -1.73 -5.62
N GLN A 49 -13.39 -0.92 -6.43
CA GLN A 49 -13.77 -0.69 -7.84
C GLN A 49 -13.71 -1.95 -8.71
N TYR A 50 -12.95 -2.97 -8.27
CA TYR A 50 -12.82 -4.26 -8.95
C TYR A 50 -13.64 -5.35 -8.25
N GLN A 51 -14.41 -4.99 -7.23
CA GLN A 51 -15.15 -5.91 -6.36
C GLN A 51 -14.28 -7.09 -5.90
N PHE A 52 -13.04 -6.80 -5.51
CA PHE A 52 -12.16 -7.82 -4.96
C PHE A 52 -12.57 -8.15 -3.53
N PRO A 53 -12.70 -9.43 -3.13
CA PRO A 53 -12.74 -9.80 -1.73
C PRO A 53 -11.47 -9.33 -1.02
N TYR A 54 -11.61 -8.60 0.08
CA TYR A 54 -10.48 -8.05 0.82
C TYR A 54 -10.63 -8.15 2.34
N THR A 55 -9.54 -7.90 3.04
CA THR A 55 -9.47 -7.65 4.48
C THR A 55 -8.47 -6.52 4.68
N ALA A 56 -8.88 -5.51 5.44
CA ALA A 56 -8.08 -4.32 5.71
C ALA A 56 -7.90 -4.15 7.22
N VAL A 57 -6.71 -3.75 7.65
CA VAL A 57 -6.41 -3.41 9.04
C VAL A 57 -5.55 -2.16 9.09
N ILE A 58 -5.89 -1.23 9.97
CA ILE A 58 -5.04 -0.07 10.29
C ILE A 58 -4.28 -0.40 11.56
N HIS A 59 -2.95 -0.40 11.49
CA HIS A 59 -2.10 -0.47 12.68
C HIS A 59 -1.63 0.93 13.06
N ASN A 60 -1.53 1.18 14.36
CA ASN A 60 -0.80 2.32 14.89
C ASN A 60 0.06 1.80 16.04
N HIS A 61 1.36 1.67 15.80
CA HIS A 61 2.32 1.37 16.86
C HIS A 61 3.43 2.43 16.81
N PRO A 62 4.05 2.76 17.95
CA PRO A 62 5.19 3.65 17.96
C PRO A 62 6.36 3.01 17.21
N SER A 63 7.19 3.85 16.60
CA SER A 63 8.46 3.42 16.02
C SER A 63 9.40 2.95 17.11
N GLU A 64 10.03 1.79 16.93
CA GLU A 64 11.07 1.31 17.87
C GLU A 64 12.27 2.26 17.97
N ILE A 65 12.57 3.05 16.93
CA ILE A 65 13.71 3.98 16.94
C ILE A 65 13.33 5.37 17.40
N THR A 66 12.25 5.93 16.86
CA THR A 66 11.90 7.33 17.13
C THR A 66 10.85 7.50 18.21
N GLY A 67 10.17 6.42 18.60
CA GLY A 67 8.98 6.47 19.45
C GLY A 67 7.76 7.12 18.80
N GLU A 68 7.89 7.63 17.56
CA GLU A 68 6.79 8.32 16.88
C GLU A 68 5.77 7.33 16.34
N ASP A 69 4.48 7.70 16.39
CA ASP A 69 3.39 6.95 15.78
C ASP A 69 3.64 6.65 14.29
N GLN A 70 3.42 5.39 13.91
CA GLN A 70 3.55 4.90 12.54
C GLN A 70 2.23 4.30 12.06
N PRO A 71 1.18 5.13 11.84
CA PRO A 71 -0.07 4.62 11.33
C PRO A 71 0.13 4.06 9.93
N HIS A 72 -0.32 2.83 9.68
CA HIS A 72 -0.22 2.22 8.36
C HIS A 72 -1.37 1.24 8.09
N LEU A 73 -1.79 1.16 6.83
CA LEU A 73 -2.80 0.25 6.33
C LEU A 73 -2.14 -1.03 5.84
N HIS A 74 -2.66 -2.18 6.26
CA HIS A 74 -2.50 -3.47 5.58
C HIS A 74 -3.78 -3.80 4.84
N LEU A 75 -3.75 -3.80 3.51
CA LEU A 75 -4.87 -4.18 2.64
C LEU A 75 -4.52 -5.47 1.90
N MET A 76 -5.10 -6.58 2.35
CA MET A 76 -4.99 -7.88 1.71
C MET A 76 -6.22 -8.14 0.85
N TYR A 77 -6.04 -8.42 -0.44
CA TYR A 77 -7.15 -8.64 -1.39
C TYR A 77 -6.88 -9.83 -2.31
N SER A 78 -7.95 -10.47 -2.78
CA SER A 78 -7.89 -11.48 -3.83
C SER A 78 -7.98 -10.81 -5.19
N GLU A 79 -7.18 -11.24 -6.17
CA GLU A 79 -7.32 -10.74 -7.56
C GLU A 79 -8.52 -11.38 -8.29
N ARG A 80 -9.33 -12.20 -7.60
CA ARG A 80 -10.58 -12.74 -8.15
C ARG A 80 -11.72 -11.76 -7.91
N THR A 81 -12.38 -11.33 -8.98
CA THR A 81 -13.53 -10.41 -8.91
C THR A 81 -14.83 -11.17 -8.68
N ILE A 82 -15.77 -10.54 -7.96
CA ILE A 82 -17.17 -11.00 -7.85
C ILE A 82 -18.14 -10.19 -8.73
N SER A 83 -17.63 -9.34 -9.60
CA SER A 83 -18.41 -8.41 -10.45
C SER A 83 -19.27 -9.06 -11.52
N ASP A 84 -19.30 -10.39 -11.60
CA ASP A 84 -20.20 -11.12 -12.50
C ASP A 84 -21.50 -11.54 -11.80
N ASP A 85 -21.66 -11.25 -10.51
CA ASP A 85 -22.83 -11.59 -9.69
C ASP A 85 -23.21 -13.09 -9.70
N ILE A 86 -22.26 -13.96 -10.06
CA ILE A 86 -22.46 -15.42 -10.05
C ILE A 86 -22.02 -15.98 -8.71
N GLU A 87 -22.99 -16.48 -7.95
CA GLU A 87 -22.73 -17.22 -6.72
C GLU A 87 -22.00 -18.53 -7.02
N ARG A 88 -20.90 -18.77 -6.30
CA ARG A 88 -20.06 -19.97 -6.48
C ARG A 88 -19.75 -20.55 -5.11
N PRO A 89 -19.89 -21.88 -4.94
CA PRO A 89 -19.34 -22.51 -3.76
C PRO A 89 -17.81 -22.39 -3.75
N PRO A 90 -17.14 -22.47 -2.58
CA PRO A 90 -15.70 -22.30 -2.47
C PRO A 90 -14.88 -23.18 -3.44
N GLU A 91 -15.27 -24.43 -3.63
CA GLU A 91 -14.55 -25.37 -4.52
C GLU A 91 -14.61 -24.93 -5.99
N GLN A 92 -15.64 -24.17 -6.36
CA GLN A 92 -15.80 -23.61 -7.69
C GLN A 92 -15.13 -22.25 -7.81
N PHE A 93 -15.28 -21.37 -6.82
CA PHE A 93 -14.77 -19.99 -6.86
C PHE A 93 -13.30 -19.90 -7.28
N PHE A 94 -12.45 -20.79 -6.76
CA PHE A 94 -11.01 -20.82 -7.03
C PHE A 94 -10.61 -21.66 -8.25
N LYS A 95 -11.54 -22.23 -9.01
CA LYS A 95 -11.22 -22.91 -10.27
C LYS A 95 -10.76 -21.92 -11.34
N GLN A 96 -10.25 -22.45 -12.44
CA GLN A 96 -9.96 -21.66 -13.63
C GLN A 96 -11.25 -21.00 -14.15
N TYR A 97 -11.16 -19.71 -14.48
CA TYR A 97 -12.24 -18.97 -15.11
C TYR A 97 -12.52 -19.50 -16.53
N ARG A 98 -13.79 -19.59 -16.90
CA ARG A 98 -14.25 -20.08 -18.22
C ARG A 98 -15.05 -18.98 -18.93
N PRO A 99 -14.42 -18.16 -19.80
CA PRO A 99 -15.10 -17.02 -20.42
C PRO A 99 -16.35 -17.38 -21.23
N LYS A 100 -16.33 -18.53 -21.91
CA LYS A 100 -17.46 -18.99 -22.72
C LYS A 100 -18.64 -19.48 -21.88
N ASN A 101 -18.40 -20.00 -20.67
CA ASN A 101 -19.40 -20.51 -19.74
C ASN A 101 -19.03 -20.13 -18.28
N PRO A 102 -19.20 -18.86 -17.86
CA PRO A 102 -18.74 -18.37 -16.56
C PRO A 102 -19.32 -19.10 -15.33
N THR A 103 -20.52 -19.66 -15.48
CA THR A 103 -21.24 -20.44 -14.45
C THR A 103 -20.64 -21.83 -14.20
N GLN A 104 -19.80 -22.33 -15.11
CA GLN A 104 -19.09 -23.62 -14.96
C GLN A 104 -17.61 -23.44 -14.58
N GLY A 105 -17.13 -22.20 -14.49
CA GLY A 105 -15.77 -21.84 -14.11
C GLY A 105 -15.69 -21.23 -12.70
N GLY A 106 -14.47 -20.94 -12.27
CA GLY A 106 -14.25 -20.10 -11.09
C GLY A 106 -14.37 -18.61 -11.41
N ALA A 107 -14.21 -17.77 -10.38
CA ALA A 107 -14.26 -16.32 -10.54
C ALA A 107 -13.10 -15.82 -11.41
N GLN A 108 -13.37 -14.81 -12.25
CA GLN A 108 -12.35 -14.22 -13.12
C GLN A 108 -11.24 -13.59 -12.29
N LYS A 109 -9.99 -13.80 -12.71
CA LYS A 109 -8.82 -13.14 -12.11
C LYS A 109 -8.47 -11.89 -12.89
N LEU A 110 -8.55 -10.72 -12.25
CA LEU A 110 -8.12 -9.45 -12.81
C LEU A 110 -6.70 -9.14 -12.30
N THR A 111 -5.72 -9.74 -12.97
CA THR A 111 -4.30 -9.50 -12.68
C THR A 111 -3.86 -8.10 -13.15
N ALA A 112 -2.66 -7.68 -12.78
CA ALA A 112 -2.06 -6.44 -13.27
C ALA A 112 -2.10 -6.32 -14.81
N ASP A 113 -1.88 -7.42 -15.53
CA ASP A 113 -1.93 -7.44 -17.00
C ASP A 113 -3.37 -7.28 -17.50
N ALA A 114 -4.34 -7.97 -16.88
CA ALA A 114 -5.76 -7.85 -17.24
C ALA A 114 -6.32 -6.44 -17.00
N LEU A 115 -5.79 -5.73 -16.01
CA LEU A 115 -6.13 -4.34 -15.70
C LEU A 115 -5.35 -3.32 -16.54
N GLY A 116 -4.47 -3.76 -17.45
CA GLY A 116 -3.66 -2.87 -18.30
C GLY A 116 -2.49 -2.20 -17.58
N PHE A 117 -2.20 -2.58 -16.34
CA PHE A 117 -1.09 -2.02 -15.56
C PHE A 117 0.25 -2.72 -15.87
N GLY A 118 0.22 -4.02 -16.11
CA GLY A 118 1.40 -4.86 -16.28
C GLY A 118 2.48 -4.59 -15.24
N ARG A 119 3.71 -4.30 -15.69
CA ARG A 119 4.86 -3.99 -14.81
C ARG A 119 4.71 -2.65 -14.07
N ASN A 120 3.83 -1.76 -14.52
CA ASN A 120 3.64 -0.42 -13.97
C ASN A 120 2.66 -0.37 -12.80
N GLN A 121 2.05 -1.50 -12.40
CA GLN A 121 1.06 -1.54 -11.31
C GLN A 121 1.53 -0.81 -10.04
N ILE A 122 2.79 -1.05 -9.61
CA ILE A 122 3.34 -0.41 -8.41
C ILE A 122 3.42 1.11 -8.58
N LYS A 123 3.80 1.59 -9.78
CA LYS A 123 3.88 3.03 -10.07
C LYS A 123 2.49 3.66 -10.03
N VAL A 124 1.50 3.07 -10.70
CA VAL A 124 0.11 3.54 -10.71
C VAL A 124 -0.45 3.59 -9.29
N PHE A 125 -0.21 2.56 -8.49
CA PHE A 125 -0.71 2.51 -7.12
C PHE A 125 -0.06 3.58 -6.23
N ARG A 126 1.25 3.84 -6.41
CA ARG A 126 1.96 4.92 -5.70
C ARG A 126 1.42 6.29 -6.08
N GLU A 127 1.18 6.53 -7.37
CA GLU A 127 0.61 7.80 -7.86
C GLU A 127 -0.79 8.02 -7.28
N LYS A 128 -1.67 7.02 -7.31
CA LYS A 128 -3.01 7.11 -6.71
C LYS A 128 -3.00 7.28 -5.20
N THR A 129 -2.08 6.62 -4.51
CA THR A 129 -1.88 6.81 -3.08
C THR A 129 -1.46 8.25 -2.77
N GLN A 130 -0.51 8.80 -3.53
CA GLN A 130 -0.04 10.17 -3.37
C GLN A 130 -1.16 11.19 -3.63
N GLU A 131 -1.93 11.03 -4.71
CA GLU A 131 -3.06 11.90 -5.05
C GLU A 131 -4.07 11.97 -3.90
N LEU A 132 -4.50 10.81 -3.38
CA LEU A 132 -5.46 10.75 -2.28
C LEU A 132 -4.89 11.32 -0.97
N MET A 133 -3.63 11.03 -0.65
CA MET A 133 -3.00 11.58 0.55
C MET A 133 -2.89 13.10 0.50
N ASN A 134 -2.46 13.65 -0.63
CA ASN A 134 -2.35 15.10 -0.79
C ASN A 134 -3.73 15.77 -0.67
N LEU A 135 -4.76 15.20 -1.30
CA LEU A 135 -6.14 15.69 -1.17
C LEU A 135 -6.58 15.77 0.29
N PHE A 136 -6.32 14.73 1.09
CA PHE A 136 -6.72 14.68 2.50
C PHE A 136 -5.89 15.62 3.37
N LEU A 137 -4.59 15.74 3.10
CA LEU A 137 -3.72 16.68 3.82
C LEU A 137 -4.07 18.13 3.50
N GLU A 138 -4.37 18.47 2.26
CA GLU A 138 -4.83 19.81 1.90
C GLU A 138 -6.16 20.15 2.57
N LYS A 139 -7.07 19.17 2.68
CA LYS A 139 -8.38 19.36 3.29
C LYS A 139 -8.32 19.49 4.82
N TYR A 140 -7.47 18.71 5.48
CA TYR A 140 -7.55 18.49 6.93
C TYR A 140 -6.28 18.82 7.71
N ALA A 141 -5.11 18.84 7.08
CA ALA A 141 -3.88 19.10 7.82
C ALA A 141 -3.85 20.58 8.24
N PRO A 142 -3.50 20.88 9.51
CA PRO A 142 -3.42 22.26 9.96
C PRO A 142 -2.35 23.01 9.17
N THR A 143 -2.77 24.04 8.43
CA THR A 143 -1.87 24.97 7.75
C THR A 143 -1.07 25.73 8.79
N LYS A 144 0.22 25.41 8.93
CA LYS A 144 1.09 26.22 9.77
C LYS A 144 1.31 27.55 9.06
N LYS A 145 1.06 28.70 9.68
CA LYS A 145 1.49 29.99 9.11
C LYS A 145 2.93 30.27 9.52
N VAL A 146 3.75 30.79 8.60
CA VAL A 146 5.03 31.42 8.96
C VAL A 146 4.96 32.88 8.62
N MET A 147 5.46 33.69 9.54
CA MET A 147 5.68 35.09 9.30
C MET A 147 7.04 35.27 8.60
N VAL A 148 7.04 35.90 7.43
CA VAL A 148 8.26 36.30 6.72
C VAL A 148 8.14 37.80 6.44
N TYR A 149 9.04 38.61 6.99
CA TYR A 149 9.00 40.08 6.90
C TYR A 149 7.67 40.73 7.30
N GLY A 150 7.00 40.22 8.34
CA GLY A 150 5.73 40.77 8.83
C GLY A 150 4.50 40.38 7.99
N VAL A 151 4.67 39.52 6.99
CA VAL A 151 3.57 38.97 6.18
C VAL A 151 3.37 37.50 6.55
N ASP A 152 2.11 37.13 6.79
CA ASP A 152 1.70 35.75 7.05
C ASP A 152 1.65 34.95 5.75
N PHE A 153 2.53 33.95 5.63
CA PHE A 153 2.48 32.97 4.55
C PHE A 153 1.92 31.64 5.06
N PRO A 154 0.92 31.04 4.38
CA PRO A 154 0.52 29.68 4.66
C PRO A 154 1.68 28.74 4.32
N LEU A 155 2.32 28.16 5.34
CA LEU A 155 3.22 27.03 5.19
C LEU A 155 2.36 25.80 4.97
N ILE A 156 1.97 25.58 3.70
CA ILE A 156 1.51 24.27 3.30
C ILE A 156 2.73 23.37 3.43
N LYS A 157 2.80 22.61 4.51
CA LYS A 157 3.84 21.64 4.72
C LYS A 157 3.53 20.44 3.83
N ILE A 158 3.53 20.64 2.51
CA ILE A 158 3.66 19.56 1.54
C ILE A 158 5.11 19.09 1.71
N ARG A 159 5.36 18.32 2.77
CA ARG A 159 6.46 17.39 2.71
C ARG A 159 6.14 16.58 1.47
N SER A 160 6.98 16.65 0.45
CA SER A 160 7.08 15.57 -0.52
C SER A 160 7.49 14.33 0.29
N VAL A 161 6.52 13.72 0.97
CA VAL A 161 6.74 12.47 1.65
C VAL A 161 6.82 11.49 0.51
N ALA A 162 8.00 10.94 0.29
CA ALA A 162 8.13 9.70 -0.44
C ALA A 162 7.30 8.67 0.33
N TYR A 163 6.01 8.55 0.01
CA TYR A 163 5.11 7.68 0.78
C TYR A 163 5.50 6.23 0.49
N LEU A 164 5.91 5.55 1.54
CA LEU A 164 6.39 4.18 1.49
C LEU A 164 5.18 3.26 1.30
N MET A 165 4.98 2.84 0.06
CA MET A 165 4.05 1.79 -0.32
C MET A 165 4.84 0.55 -0.77
N THR A 166 4.51 -0.59 -0.18
CA THR A 166 5.00 -1.91 -0.60
C THR A 166 3.85 -2.80 -1.03
N ILE A 167 4.18 -3.71 -1.95
CA ILE A 167 3.28 -4.75 -2.42
C ILE A 167 3.95 -6.10 -2.13
N SER A 168 3.23 -6.97 -1.42
CA SER A 168 3.62 -8.37 -1.21
C SER A 168 2.58 -9.29 -1.84
N ILE A 169 3.01 -10.46 -2.31
CA ILE A 169 2.17 -11.43 -3.00
C ILE A 169 2.27 -12.76 -2.27
N LYS A 170 1.11 -13.34 -1.91
CA LYS A 170 0.98 -14.68 -1.34
C LYS A 170 0.54 -15.67 -2.41
N ASN A 171 1.34 -16.72 -2.60
CA ASN A 171 0.97 -17.90 -3.40
C ASN A 171 0.48 -19.03 -2.47
N SER A 172 -0.38 -19.89 -2.98
CA SER A 172 -0.75 -21.17 -2.37
C SER A 172 0.42 -22.17 -2.40
N GLY A 173 0.39 -23.17 -1.50
CA GLY A 173 1.35 -24.27 -1.43
C GLY A 173 2.28 -24.27 -0.19
N PRO A 174 2.95 -25.40 0.12
CA PRO A 174 3.80 -25.57 1.31
C PRO A 174 5.10 -24.76 1.27
N ASN A 175 5.50 -24.32 0.07
CA ASN A 175 6.65 -23.44 -0.12
C ASN A 175 6.18 -21.99 -0.08
N TYR A 176 6.11 -21.45 1.12
CA TYR A 176 5.97 -20.02 1.37
C TYR A 176 7.05 -19.25 0.59
N ARG A 177 6.67 -18.64 -0.53
CA ARG A 177 7.47 -17.65 -1.22
C ARG A 177 6.73 -16.34 -1.16
N MET A 178 6.99 -15.56 -0.11
CA MET A 178 6.75 -14.11 -0.19
C MET A 178 7.65 -13.58 -1.30
N TYR A 179 7.07 -13.30 -2.46
CA TYR A 179 7.74 -12.47 -3.44
C TYR A 179 7.65 -11.04 -2.94
N HIS A 180 8.62 -10.65 -2.11
CA HIS A 180 8.95 -9.25 -1.91
C HIS A 180 9.48 -8.73 -3.26
N LYS A 181 8.60 -8.16 -4.10
CA LYS A 181 9.04 -7.14 -5.07
C LYS A 181 9.21 -5.82 -4.33
N SER A 182 10.00 -5.85 -3.26
CA SER A 182 10.67 -4.68 -2.75
C SER A 182 12.13 -4.86 -3.15
N LEU A 183 12.70 -3.88 -3.84
CA LEU A 183 14.04 -3.51 -3.41
C LEU A 183 13.94 -3.34 -1.89
N VAL A 184 14.87 -3.95 -1.16
CA VAL A 184 15.06 -3.87 0.29
C VAL A 184 14.55 -5.06 1.10
N GLY A 185 15.50 -5.93 1.48
CA GLY A 185 15.47 -6.57 2.81
C GLY A 185 15.60 -5.48 3.87
N ASN A 186 14.74 -5.54 4.90
CA ASN A 186 14.53 -4.57 5.99
C ASN A 186 13.70 -3.31 5.65
N PHE A 187 12.40 -3.52 5.43
CA PHE A 187 11.36 -2.48 5.36
C PHE A 187 11.25 -1.66 6.67
N ILE A 188 11.41 -2.29 7.83
CA ILE A 188 11.48 -1.62 9.14
C ILE A 188 12.71 -0.70 9.19
N ALA A 189 13.88 -1.20 8.76
CA ALA A 189 15.10 -0.39 8.73
C ALA A 189 15.02 0.79 7.75
N LEU A 190 14.31 0.68 6.61
CA LEU A 190 14.20 1.78 5.65
C LEU A 190 13.28 2.91 6.15
N ILE A 191 12.16 2.57 6.79
CA ILE A 191 11.29 3.54 7.50
C ILE A 191 12.07 4.24 8.63
N GLN A 192 12.83 3.43 9.37
CA GLN A 192 13.71 3.87 10.46
C GLN A 192 14.85 4.78 9.97
N LEU A 193 15.50 4.44 8.86
CA LEU A 193 16.58 5.23 8.24
C LEU A 193 16.05 6.55 7.68
N PHE A 194 14.87 6.55 7.07
CA PHE A 194 14.24 7.77 6.57
C PHE A 194 13.83 8.72 7.71
N SER A 195 13.33 8.17 8.82
CA SER A 195 13.04 8.94 10.05
C SER A 195 14.31 9.49 10.70
N LEU A 196 15.40 8.70 10.71
CA LEU A 196 16.72 9.15 11.16
C LEU A 196 17.25 10.28 10.28
N MET A 197 17.12 10.20 8.94
CA MET A 197 17.50 11.27 8.01
C MET A 197 16.72 12.57 8.22
N LEU A 198 15.42 12.50 8.54
CA LEU A 198 14.61 13.67 8.88
C LEU A 198 15.05 14.33 10.19
N LYS A 199 15.58 13.54 11.14
CA LYS A 199 16.16 14.02 12.40
C LYS A 199 17.55 14.64 12.18
N LEU A 200 18.38 14.01 11.34
CA LEU A 200 19.69 14.52 10.95
C LEU A 200 19.62 15.82 10.14
N LYS A 201 18.54 16.09 9.39
CA LYS A 201 18.31 17.42 8.79
C LYS A 201 18.04 18.53 9.82
N LYS A 202 17.56 18.20 11.02
CA LYS A 202 17.32 19.17 12.11
C LYS A 202 18.58 19.48 12.92
N THR A 203 19.58 18.61 12.91
CA THR A 203 20.86 18.79 13.59
C THR A 203 21.96 18.97 12.56
N GLN A 204 22.58 20.16 12.47
CA GLN A 204 23.64 20.56 11.53
C GLN A 204 24.73 19.49 11.25
N LEU A 205 24.47 18.52 10.38
CA LEU A 205 25.46 17.56 9.87
C LEU A 205 25.78 17.88 8.41
N LYS A 206 27.09 17.89 8.11
CA LYS A 206 27.70 18.50 6.93
C LYS A 206 27.12 17.92 5.63
N LYS A 207 26.75 18.80 4.69
CA LYS A 207 26.13 18.52 3.37
C LYS A 207 26.78 17.38 2.55
N LEU A 208 28.04 17.02 2.83
CA LEU A 208 28.80 16.03 2.08
C LEU A 208 28.36 14.58 2.39
N GLU A 209 28.07 14.24 3.65
CA GLU A 209 27.68 12.87 4.04
C GLU A 209 26.27 12.50 3.53
N ILE A 210 25.36 13.48 3.53
CA ILE A 210 23.99 13.33 3.02
C ILE A 210 23.99 13.10 1.50
N ARG A 211 24.88 13.77 0.76
CA ARG A 211 24.96 13.64 -0.71
C ARG A 211 25.49 12.27 -1.12
N THR A 212 26.49 11.75 -0.40
CA THR A 212 27.04 10.40 -0.63
C THR A 212 26.01 9.32 -0.32
N MET A 213 25.24 9.47 0.77
CA MET A 213 24.16 8.53 1.11
C MET A 213 22.94 8.60 0.16
N LEU A 214 22.53 9.80 -0.28
CA LEU A 214 21.46 9.94 -1.28
C LEU A 214 21.86 9.32 -2.62
N ASN A 215 23.12 9.46 -3.02
CA ASN A 215 23.65 8.78 -4.21
C ASN A 215 23.70 7.25 -4.05
N PHE A 216 23.96 6.75 -2.84
CA PHE A 216 23.88 5.32 -2.54
C PHE A 216 22.43 4.81 -2.62
N MET A 217 21.45 5.54 -2.09
CA MET A 217 20.03 5.15 -2.22
C MET A 217 19.53 5.24 -3.67
N ALA A 218 19.87 6.29 -4.39
CA ALA A 218 19.48 6.46 -5.80
C ALA A 218 20.04 5.35 -6.71
N ARG A 219 21.25 4.84 -6.42
CA ARG A 219 21.85 3.70 -7.15
C ARG A 219 21.23 2.34 -6.80
N ASN A 220 20.55 2.22 -5.66
CA ASN A 220 19.94 0.98 -5.19
C ASN A 220 18.39 1.00 -5.22
N MET A 221 17.78 2.05 -5.81
CA MET A 221 16.33 2.22 -5.97
C MET A 221 15.84 2.15 -7.43
N ILE A 222 16.73 1.85 -8.38
CA ILE A 222 16.42 1.55 -9.79
C ILE A 222 16.23 0.04 -9.97
#